data_AF-A0A940WAN8-F1
#
_entry.id   AF-A0A940WAN8-F1
#
_cell.length_a   1.000
_cell.length_b   1.000
_cell.length_c   1.000
_cell.angle_alpha   90.00
_cell.angle_beta   90.00
_cell.angle_gamma   90.00
#
_symmetry.space_group_name_H-M   'P 1'
#
loop_
_entity.id
_entity.type
_entity.pdbx_description
1 polymer ?
#
loop_
_entity_poly.entity_id
_entity_poly.type
_entity_poly.pdbx_seq_one_letter_code
_entity_poly.pdbx_strand_id
1 'polypeptide(L)' 'ITWESRDPIFLWEIYLEKRKYDIAAIRKETSEEVTRIVDEAVAFAEASPFPDGPEAMEDLYAMPIGTEAP' A
#
# COMPACT_ATOMS: atom_id res chain seq x y z
N ILE A 1 -1.11 22.78 -19.06
CA ILE A 1 -0.99 21.31 -19.16
C ILE A 1 -1.78 20.73 -17.99
N THR A 2 -2.81 19.93 -18.25
CA THR A 2 -3.62 19.27 -17.20
C THR A 2 -3.13 17.83 -17.05
N TRP A 3 -2.47 17.53 -15.92
CA TRP A 3 -1.82 16.24 -15.66
C TRP A 3 -2.78 15.05 -15.65
N GLU A 4 -4.04 15.28 -15.32
CA GLU A 4 -5.11 14.26 -15.34
C GLU A 4 -5.28 13.60 -16.72
N SER A 5 -5.04 14.34 -17.81
CA SER A 5 -5.09 13.77 -19.18
C SER A 5 -4.00 12.73 -19.46
N ARG A 6 -3.02 12.59 -18.56
CA ARG A 6 -1.87 11.68 -18.66
C ARG A 6 -1.93 10.59 -17.60
N ASP A 7 -3.10 10.31 -17.03
CA ASP A 7 -3.30 9.22 -16.08
C ASP A 7 -2.81 7.89 -16.69
N PRO A 8 -1.74 7.28 -16.13
CA PRO A 8 -1.19 6.05 -16.66
C PRO A 8 -2.17 4.87 -16.56
N ILE A 9 -3.08 4.86 -15.59
CA ILE A 9 -4.08 3.80 -15.43
C ILE A 9 -5.06 3.86 -16.59
N PHE A 10 -5.65 5.02 -16.83
CA PHE A 10 -6.57 5.23 -17.95
C PHE A 10 -5.92 4.94 -19.31
N LEU A 11 -4.69 5.42 -19.53
CA LEU A 11 -3.97 5.17 -20.78
C LEU A 11 -3.67 3.68 -20.99
N TRP A 12 -3.40 2.95 -19.91
CA TRP A 12 -3.17 1.52 -19.96
C TRP A 12 -4.45 0.72 -20.24
N GLU A 13 -5.56 1.10 -19.63
CA GLU A 13 -6.86 0.49 -19.88
C GLU A 13 -7.27 0.62 -21.36
N ILE A 14 -7.13 1.81 -21.95
CA ILE A 14 -7.37 2.01 -23.41
C ILE A 14 -6.50 1.06 -24.25
N TYR A 15 -5.24 0.88 -23.87
CA TYR A 15 -4.34 0.00 -24.59
C TYR A 15 -4.75 -1.47 -24.51
N LEU A 16 -5.25 -1.93 -23.36
CA LEU A 16 -5.76 -3.29 -23.18
C LEU A 16 -7.10 -3.50 -23.89
N GLU A 17 -7.99 -2.52 -23.90
CA GLU A 17 -9.24 -2.57 -24.68
C GLU A 17 -8.96 -2.76 -26.17
N LYS A 18 -7.98 -2.03 -26.72
CA LYS A 18 -7.54 -2.19 -28.11
C LYS A 18 -7.07 -3.61 -28.44
N ARG A 19 -6.63 -4.36 -27.42
CA ARG A 19 -6.21 -5.76 -27.50
C ARG A 19 -7.29 -6.77 -27.18
N LYS A 20 -8.54 -6.32 -27.02
CA LYS A 20 -9.72 -7.15 -26.78
C LYS A 20 -9.73 -7.83 -25.40
N TYR A 21 -9.00 -7.30 -24.42
CA TYR A 21 -9.21 -7.68 -23.03
C TYR A 21 -10.52 -7.09 -22.50
N ASP A 22 -11.20 -7.82 -21.62
CA ASP A 22 -12.39 -7.34 -20.93
C ASP A 22 -11.99 -6.48 -19.73
N ILE A 23 -11.78 -5.19 -19.99
CA ILE A 23 -11.34 -4.26 -18.96
C ILE A 23 -12.41 -4.00 -17.90
N ALA A 24 -13.69 -4.11 -18.25
CA ALA A 24 -14.76 -3.96 -17.27
C ALA A 24 -14.72 -5.11 -16.25
N ALA A 25 -14.51 -6.35 -16.71
CA ALA A 25 -14.34 -7.50 -15.83
C ALA A 25 -13.08 -7.38 -14.97
N ILE A 26 -11.93 -7.07 -15.58
CA ILE A 26 -10.65 -6.91 -14.86
C ILE A 26 -10.76 -5.82 -13.79
N ARG A 27 -11.30 -4.65 -14.14
CA ARG A 27 -11.45 -3.53 -13.20
C ARG A 27 -12.31 -3.93 -12.02
N LYS A 28 -13.43 -4.64 -12.27
CA LYS A 28 -14.32 -5.11 -11.20
C LYS A 28 -13.59 -6.07 -10.27
N GLU A 29 -12.98 -7.12 -10.81
CA GLU A 29 -12.24 -8.14 -10.04
C GLU A 29 -11.11 -7.50 -9.23
N THR A 30 -10.27 -6.69 -9.86
CA THR A 30 -9.14 -6.03 -9.19
C THR A 30 -9.61 -5.06 -8.11
N SER A 31 -10.69 -4.30 -8.36
CA SER A 31 -11.21 -3.35 -7.36
C SER A 31 -11.77 -4.08 -6.14
N GLU A 32 -12.53 -5.16 -6.36
CA GLU A 32 -13.06 -5.99 -5.27
C GLU A 32 -11.93 -6.60 -4.43
N GLU A 33 -10.88 -7.12 -5.08
CA GLU A 33 -9.72 -7.67 -4.40
C GLU A 33 -8.94 -6.61 -3.61
N VAL A 34 -8.64 -5.46 -4.22
CA VAL A 34 -7.90 -4.36 -3.58
C VAL A 34 -8.67 -3.82 -2.38
N THR A 35 -9.99 -3.57 -2.53
CA THR A 35 -10.83 -3.11 -1.41
C THR A 35 -10.77 -4.08 -0.24
N ARG A 36 -10.93 -5.39 -0.49
CA ARG A 36 -10.82 -6.39 0.56
C ARG A 36 -9.46 -6.37 1.27
N ILE A 37 -8.36 -6.32 0.52
CA ILE A 37 -7.00 -6.30 1.10
C ILE A 37 -6.80 -5.04 1.96
N VAL A 38 -7.26 -3.89 1.48
CA VAL A 38 -7.14 -2.62 2.21
C VAL A 38 -7.97 -2.65 3.49
N ASP A 39 -9.22 -3.15 3.42
CA ASP A 39 -10.10 -3.26 4.58
C ASP A 39 -9.50 -4.19 5.65
N GLU A 40 -8.96 -5.33 5.25
CA GLU A 40 -8.27 -6.26 6.15
C GLU A 40 -7.01 -5.63 6.78
N ALA A 41 -6.23 -4.89 6.00
CA ALA A 41 -5.03 -4.20 6.50
C ALA A 41 -5.40 -3.07 7.49
N VAL A 42 -6.45 -2.31 7.22
CA VAL A 42 -6.96 -1.27 8.13
C VAL A 42 -7.45 -1.91 9.43
N ALA A 43 -8.27 -2.97 9.34
CA ALA A 43 -8.76 -3.67 10.53
C ALA A 43 -7.61 -4.23 11.38
N PHE A 44 -6.56 -4.75 10.75
CA PHE A 44 -5.35 -5.19 11.45
C PHE A 44 -4.63 -4.03 12.14
N ALA A 45 -4.45 -2.90 11.46
CA ALA A 45 -3.79 -1.73 12.02
C ALA A 45 -4.57 -1.14 13.20
N GLU A 46 -5.89 -1.08 13.12
CA GLU A 46 -6.77 -0.60 14.21
C GLU A 46 -6.80 -1.55 15.41
N ALA A 47 -6.71 -2.86 15.17
CA ALA A 47 -6.65 -3.87 16.23
C ALA A 47 -5.25 -4.01 16.85
N SER A 48 -4.22 -3.43 16.22
CA SER A 48 -2.86 -3.51 16.71
C SER A 48 -2.71 -2.69 18.00
N PRO A 49 -2.06 -3.23 19.04
CA PRO A 49 -1.82 -2.49 20.27
C PRO A 49 -0.90 -1.29 19.98
N PHE A 50 -1.04 -0.25 20.80
CA PHE A 50 -0.03 0.81 20.80
C PHE A 50 1.32 0.23 21.25
N PRO A 51 2.44 0.72 20.66
CA PRO A 51 3.76 0.32 21.10
C PRO A 51 3.98 0.71 22.57
N ASP A 52 4.78 -0.07 23.28
CA ASP A 52 5.16 0.26 24.65
C ASP A 52 6.03 1.52 24.68
N GLY A 53 5.89 2.35 25.72
CA GLY A 53 6.63 3.62 25.83
C GLY A 53 8.15 3.51 25.63
N PRO A 54 8.83 2.47 26.18
CA PRO A 54 10.25 2.24 25.93
C PRO A 54 10.62 1.90 24.48
N GLU A 55 9.73 1.29 23.69
CA GLU A 55 9.99 0.95 22.27
C GLU A 55 10.27 2.22 21.44
N ALA A 56 9.75 3.38 21.86
CA ALA A 56 10.02 4.65 21.19
C ALA A 56 11.51 5.06 21.22
N MET A 57 12.33 4.46 22.08
CA MET A 57 13.77 4.73 22.20
C MET A 57 14.62 3.71 21.44
N GLU A 58 14.01 2.64 20.92
CA GLU A 58 14.67 1.68 20.03
C GLU A 58 14.96 2.33 18.66
N ASP A 59 15.96 1.83 17.94
CA ASP A 59 16.42 2.32 16.64
C ASP A 59 16.84 3.81 16.56
N LEU A 60 16.89 4.53 17.68
CA LEU A 60 17.43 5.90 17.75
C LEU A 60 18.92 5.95 17.40
N TYR A 61 19.65 4.90 17.79
CA TYR A 61 21.05 4.68 17.44
C TYR A 61 21.19 3.29 16.85
N ALA A 62 22.13 3.11 15.92
CA ALA A 62 22.45 1.79 15.35
C ALA A 62 22.86 0.76 16.42
N MET A 63 23.32 1.21 17.60
CA MET A 63 23.50 0.38 18.79
C MET A 63 22.70 0.98 19.95
N PRO A 64 21.90 0.19 20.68
CA PRO A 64 21.17 0.67 21.85
C PRO A 64 22.13 1.22 22.92
N ILE A 65 21.72 2.31 23.58
CA ILE A 65 22.46 2.87 24.72
C ILE A 65 22.47 1.81 25.84
N GLY A 66 23.66 1.26 26.14
CA GLY A 66 23.83 0.15 27.09
C GLY A 66 24.52 -1.07 26.49
N THR A 67 24.70 -1.12 25.17
CA THR A 67 25.51 -2.13 24.49
C THR A 67 26.98 -1.70 24.57
N GLU A 68 27.84 -2.44 25.27
CA GLU A 68 29.30 -2.21 25.19
C GLU A 68 29.75 -2.44 23.74
N ALA A 69 30.52 -1.50 23.21
CA ALA A 69 31.15 -1.67 21.90
C ALA A 69 32.13 -2.87 21.97
N PRO A 70 32.25 -3.68 20.90
CA PRO A 70 33.18 -4.79 20.86
C PRO A 70 34.64 -4.36 21.01
#